data_AF-A0A9K3KTL0-F1
#
_entry.id   AF-A0A9K3KTL0-F1
#
_cell.length_a   1.000
_cell.length_b   1.000
_cell.length_c   1.000
_cell.angle_alpha   90.00
_cell.angle_beta   90.00
_cell.angle_gamma   90.00
#
_symmetry.space_group_name_H-M   'P 1'
#
loop_
_entity.id
_entity.type
_entity.pdbx_description
1 polymer ?
#
loop_
_entity_poly.entity_id
_entity_poly.type
_entity_poly.pdbx_seq_one_letter_code
_entity_poly.pdbx_strand_id
1 'polypeptide(L)'
;MDKQSPPNTTITFREYRLTKELKEYIVQKTQMSETAFADIEWQSHERSINTFKDGPHIFLVKFLNSWLPVGKVRYDPIKYPSVSQSCYEPIEDFEHFLTCPNPERCIWHAALKTSNRNRCESLNTDPALLDLLLWGAEPLAPRYANPSPQSTRADRPSTP
;
A
#
# COMPACT_ATOMS: atom_id res chain seq x y z
N MET A 1 -39.56 -3.72 37.92
CA MET A 1 -39.25 -4.06 36.51
C MET A 1 -38.49 -2.87 35.94
N ASP A 2 -37.17 -2.86 36.16
CA ASP A 2 -36.31 -1.78 35.70
C ASP A 2 -36.06 -1.92 34.21
N LYS A 3 -36.49 -0.91 33.45
CA LYS A 3 -36.15 -0.78 32.03
C LYS A 3 -34.67 -0.39 31.97
N GLN A 4 -33.78 -1.35 31.70
CA GLN A 4 -32.41 -1.04 31.31
C GLN A 4 -32.46 -0.24 30.01
N SER A 5 -32.05 1.03 30.11
CA SER A 5 -31.79 1.89 28.96
C SER A 5 -30.69 1.23 28.11
N PRO A 6 -30.79 1.22 26.77
CA PRO A 6 -29.73 0.66 25.93
C PRO A 6 -28.41 1.40 26.20
N PRO A 7 -27.25 0.70 26.14
CA PRO A 7 -25.96 1.34 26.35
C PRO A 7 -25.81 2.47 25.33
N ASN A 8 -25.58 3.68 25.83
CA ASN A 8 -25.30 4.87 25.04
C ASN A 8 -23.98 4.65 24.29
N THR A 9 -24.09 3.99 23.14
CA THR A 9 -22.96 3.72 22.26
C THR A 9 -22.76 5.01 21.51
N THR A 10 -21.86 5.86 22.02
CA THR A 10 -21.44 7.06 21.31
C THR A 10 -20.74 6.59 20.03
N ILE A 11 -21.52 6.45 18.96
CA ILE A 11 -20.98 6.15 17.63
C ILE A 11 -20.07 7.31 17.28
N THR A 12 -18.78 7.04 17.20
CA THR A 12 -17.80 8.04 16.80
C THR A 12 -18.12 8.48 15.36
N PHE A 13 -17.87 9.75 15.03
CA PHE A 13 -17.99 10.25 13.64
C PHE A 13 -17.24 9.37 12.61
N ARG A 14 -16.32 8.51 13.08
CA ARG A 14 -15.50 7.60 12.29
C ARG A 14 -16.14 6.23 12.05
N GLU A 15 -16.85 5.67 13.03
CA GLU A 15 -17.74 4.51 12.83
C GLU A 15 -18.85 4.83 11.81
N TYR A 16 -19.28 6.10 11.77
CA TYR A 16 -20.19 6.61 10.74
C TYR A 16 -19.51 6.80 9.35
N ARG A 17 -18.17 7.00 9.29
CA ARG A 17 -17.40 7.21 8.04
C ARG A 17 -16.99 5.93 7.34
N LEU A 18 -17.10 4.77 7.98
CA LEU A 18 -17.19 3.49 7.27
C LEU A 18 -18.58 3.38 6.64
N THR A 19 -18.95 4.39 5.85
CA THR A 19 -20.16 4.31 5.05
C THR A 19 -20.02 3.13 4.11
N LYS A 20 -21.15 2.53 3.73
CA LYS A 20 -21.18 1.40 2.82
C LYS A 20 -20.32 1.66 1.56
N GLU A 21 -20.34 2.90 1.08
CA GLU A 21 -19.60 3.36 -0.10
C GLU A 21 -18.08 3.35 0.10
N LEU A 22 -17.56 3.74 1.28
CA LEU A 22 -16.12 3.69 1.54
C LEU A 22 -15.63 2.24 1.64
N LYS A 23 -16.40 1.37 2.28
CA LYS A 23 -16.11 -0.07 2.33
C LYS A 23 -16.10 -0.65 0.91
N GLU A 24 -17.12 -0.36 0.12
CA GLU A 24 -17.21 -0.79 -1.29
C GLU A 24 -16.01 -0.31 -2.11
N TYR A 25 -15.62 0.97 -1.97
CA TYR A 25 -14.45 1.52 -2.64
C TYR A 25 -13.15 0.80 -2.24
N ILE A 26 -12.93 0.57 -0.94
CA ILE A 26 -11.72 -0.11 -0.47
C ILE A 26 -11.69 -1.55 -1.00
N VAL A 27 -12.79 -2.30 -0.87
CA VAL A 27 -12.90 -3.68 -1.38
C VAL A 27 -12.68 -3.73 -2.89
N GLN A 28 -13.26 -2.80 -3.66
CA GLN A 28 -13.06 -2.71 -5.10
C GLN A 28 -11.61 -2.38 -5.46
N LYS A 29 -10.96 -1.49 -4.70
CA LYS A 29 -9.58 -1.07 -4.97
C LYS A 29 -8.57 -2.16 -4.59
N THR A 30 -8.75 -2.82 -3.46
CA THR A 30 -7.80 -3.81 -2.91
C THR A 30 -8.09 -5.23 -3.33
N GLN A 31 -9.28 -5.50 -3.90
CA GLN A 31 -9.75 -6.84 -4.25
C GLN A 31 -9.79 -7.80 -3.05
N MET A 32 -9.89 -7.25 -1.84
CA MET A 32 -9.94 -8.04 -0.61
C MET A 32 -11.32 -8.68 -0.43
N SER A 33 -11.33 -9.92 0.05
CA SER A 33 -12.58 -10.56 0.51
C SER A 33 -13.18 -9.82 1.71
N GLU A 34 -14.49 -9.95 1.90
CA GLU A 34 -15.17 -9.35 3.06
C GLU A 34 -14.62 -9.87 4.39
N THR A 35 -14.22 -11.15 4.43
CA THR A 35 -13.60 -11.75 5.63
C THR A 35 -12.25 -11.10 5.91
N ALA A 36 -11.39 -10.97 4.90
CA ALA A 36 -10.11 -10.29 5.07
C ALA A 36 -10.26 -8.81 5.46
N PHE A 37 -11.31 -8.13 5.00
CA PHE A 37 -11.63 -6.76 5.42
C PHE A 37 -12.05 -6.67 6.89
N ALA A 38 -12.83 -7.66 7.36
CA ALA A 38 -13.28 -7.74 8.74
C ALA A 38 -12.15 -8.12 9.72
N ASP A 39 -11.16 -8.90 9.25
CA ASP A 39 -10.00 -9.32 10.04
C ASP A 39 -8.99 -8.18 10.28
N ILE A 40 -9.10 -7.06 9.56
CA ILE A 40 -8.22 -5.91 9.77
C ILE A 40 -8.61 -5.16 11.05
N GLU A 41 -7.63 -4.99 11.94
CA GLU A 41 -7.78 -4.16 13.12
C GLU A 41 -7.63 -2.66 12.78
N TRP A 42 -8.72 -2.07 12.27
CA TRP A 42 -8.77 -0.71 11.74
C TRP A 42 -8.43 0.40 12.75
N GLN A 43 -8.68 0.18 14.05
CA GLN A 43 -8.33 1.17 15.08
C GLN A 43 -6.83 1.22 15.30
N SER A 44 -6.15 0.07 15.29
CA SER A 44 -4.68 0.03 15.37
C SER A 44 -4.04 0.62 14.13
N HIS A 45 -4.60 0.33 12.94
CA HIS A 45 -4.16 0.94 11.69
C HIS A 45 -4.25 2.48 11.75
N GLU A 46 -5.38 3.03 12.21
CA GLU A 46 -5.54 4.47 12.41
C GLU A 46 -4.48 5.05 13.33
N ARG A 47 -4.34 4.47 14.53
CA ARG A 47 -3.41 4.98 15.55
C ARG A 47 -1.99 5.02 15.00
N SER A 48 -1.61 4.00 14.24
CA SER A 48 -0.28 3.95 13.62
C SER A 48 -0.05 5.09 12.62
N ILE A 49 -1.04 5.42 11.78
CA ILE A 49 -0.93 6.53 10.81
C ILE A 49 -0.93 7.87 11.53
N ASN A 50 -1.85 8.07 12.49
CA ASN A 50 -2.03 9.34 13.19
C ASN A 50 -0.89 9.66 14.19
N THR A 51 0.02 8.70 14.43
CA THR A 51 1.24 8.92 15.21
C THR A 51 2.19 9.90 14.50
N PHE A 52 2.20 9.91 13.17
CA PHE A 52 3.00 10.85 12.39
C PHE A 52 2.32 12.22 12.28
N LYS A 53 3.13 13.28 12.21
CA LYS A 53 2.67 14.67 11.99
C LYS A 53 3.25 15.22 10.70
N ASP A 54 2.62 16.27 10.16
CA ASP A 54 3.10 17.07 9.03
C ASP A 54 3.50 16.24 7.78
N GLY A 55 4.71 16.48 7.26
CA GLY A 55 5.24 15.86 6.03
C GLY A 55 5.20 14.33 6.04
N PRO A 56 5.74 13.65 7.08
CA PRO A 56 5.66 12.19 7.19
C PRO A 56 4.24 11.63 7.12
N HIS A 57 3.27 12.30 7.75
CA HIS A 57 1.87 11.88 7.67
C HIS A 57 1.33 11.99 6.23
N ILE A 58 1.59 13.11 5.55
CA ILE A 58 1.17 13.30 4.15
C ILE A 58 1.81 12.26 3.24
N PHE A 59 3.10 12.00 3.41
CA PHE A 59 3.81 10.96 2.65
C PHE A 59 3.17 9.59 2.88
N LEU A 60 2.96 9.20 4.14
CA LEU A 60 2.40 7.90 4.50
C LEU A 60 0.98 7.72 3.92
N VAL A 61 0.11 8.72 4.04
CA VAL A 61 -1.24 8.66 3.46
C VAL A 61 -1.19 8.51 1.95
N LYS A 62 -0.31 9.24 1.26
CA LYS A 62 -0.12 9.11 -0.20
C LYS A 62 0.46 7.75 -0.56
N PHE A 63 1.42 7.24 0.21
CA PHE A 63 2.05 5.94 0.00
C PHE A 63 1.03 4.80 0.13
N LEU A 64 0.30 4.74 1.25
CA LEU A 64 -0.71 3.71 1.50
C LEU A 64 -1.84 3.70 0.47
N ASN A 65 -2.11 4.84 -0.18
CA ASN A 65 -3.14 4.95 -1.20
C ASN A 65 -2.61 4.85 -2.64
N SER A 66 -1.32 4.58 -2.82
CA SER A 66 -0.64 4.54 -4.13
C SER A 66 -0.78 5.85 -4.92
N TRP A 67 -0.76 6.98 -4.22
CA TRP A 67 -0.85 8.35 -4.75
C TRP A 67 0.49 9.09 -4.74
N LEU A 68 1.60 8.38 -4.52
CA LEU A 68 2.91 8.99 -4.65
C LEU A 68 3.14 9.40 -6.12
N PRO A 69 3.78 10.56 -6.36
CA PRO A 69 4.15 11.00 -7.70
C PRO A 69 5.38 10.23 -8.21
N VAL A 70 5.23 8.92 -8.38
CA VAL A 70 6.19 8.04 -9.08
C VAL A 70 6.14 8.36 -10.58
N GLY A 71 7.23 8.12 -11.33
CA GLY A 71 7.38 8.53 -12.73
C GLY A 71 6.14 8.35 -13.62
N LYS A 72 5.46 7.19 -13.54
CA LYS A 72 4.22 6.88 -14.30
C LYS A 72 3.01 7.75 -13.94
N VAL A 73 2.93 8.24 -12.70
CA VAL A 73 1.77 8.95 -12.12
C VAL A 73 2.03 10.46 -12.02
N ARG A 74 3.19 10.95 -12.49
CA ARG A 74 3.47 12.39 -12.49
C ARG A 74 2.58 13.11 -13.51
N TYR A 75 1.95 14.18 -13.05
CA TYR A 75 0.94 14.96 -13.78
C TYR A 75 1.43 15.62 -15.07
N ASP A 76 2.75 15.73 -15.26
CA ASP A 76 3.35 16.37 -16.43
C ASP A 76 4.48 15.49 -16.99
N PRO A 77 4.21 14.69 -18.04
CA PRO A 77 5.21 13.82 -18.64
C PRO A 77 6.27 14.59 -19.45
N ILE A 78 6.04 15.87 -19.76
CA ILE A 78 6.98 16.73 -20.47
C ILE A 78 8.05 17.24 -19.49
N LYS A 79 7.62 17.65 -18.29
CA LYS A 79 8.52 18.14 -17.23
C LYS A 79 9.18 17.02 -16.42
N TYR A 80 8.51 15.88 -16.27
CA TYR A 80 8.99 14.78 -15.46
C TYR A 80 8.98 13.46 -16.26
N PRO A 81 10.16 12.95 -16.65
CA PRO A 81 10.25 11.67 -17.33
C PRO A 81 9.61 10.55 -16.53
N SER A 82 8.98 9.59 -17.22
CA SER A 82 8.45 8.36 -16.59
C SER A 82 9.55 7.43 -16.09
N VAL A 83 10.79 7.67 -16.53
CA VAL A 83 11.99 6.89 -16.24
C VAL A 83 12.39 7.06 -14.78
N SER A 84 12.81 5.97 -14.12
CA SER A 84 13.36 6.05 -12.77
C SER A 84 14.63 6.87 -12.73
N GLN A 85 14.69 7.86 -11.86
CA GLN A 85 15.90 8.67 -11.68
C GLN A 85 17.01 7.93 -10.92
N SER A 86 16.69 6.79 -10.30
CA SER A 86 17.64 6.01 -9.50
C SER A 86 18.39 4.96 -10.34
N CYS A 87 17.68 4.15 -11.12
CA CYS A 87 18.30 3.07 -11.91
C CYS A 87 18.06 3.19 -13.42
N TYR A 88 17.42 4.27 -13.87
CA TYR A 88 17.14 4.55 -15.29
C TYR A 88 16.25 3.51 -15.98
N GLU A 89 15.49 2.72 -15.23
CA GLU A 89 14.46 1.86 -15.81
C GLU A 89 13.35 2.70 -16.48
N PRO A 90 12.77 2.22 -17.60
CA PRO A 90 11.91 3.03 -18.46
C PRO A 90 10.65 3.58 -17.78
N ILE A 91 10.14 2.86 -16.77
CA ILE A 91 8.90 3.19 -16.07
C ILE A 91 9.13 3.04 -14.56
N GLU A 92 9.09 4.15 -13.84
CA GLU A 92 9.00 4.17 -12.39
C GLU A 92 7.53 4.20 -11.98
N ASP A 93 7.00 3.03 -11.65
CA ASP A 93 5.71 2.91 -10.96
C ASP A 93 5.91 2.63 -9.46
N PHE A 94 4.82 2.35 -8.76
CA PHE A 94 4.85 2.15 -7.31
C PHE A 94 5.59 0.86 -6.93
N GLU A 95 5.52 -0.18 -7.77
CA GLU A 95 6.23 -1.44 -7.56
C GLU A 95 7.73 -1.20 -7.75
N HIS A 96 8.13 -0.60 -8.88
CA HIS A 96 9.52 -0.23 -9.11
C HIS A 96 10.08 0.68 -8.03
N PHE A 97 9.29 1.62 -7.52
CA PHE A 97 9.72 2.50 -6.43
C PHE A 97 10.15 1.70 -5.18
N LEU A 98 9.46 0.59 -4.89
CA LEU A 98 9.72 -0.29 -3.74
C LEU A 98 10.75 -1.39 -4.02
N THR A 99 10.99 -1.72 -5.29
CA THR A 99 11.87 -2.84 -5.66
C THR A 99 13.11 -2.43 -6.44
N CYS A 100 13.30 -1.12 -6.64
CA CYS A 100 14.37 -0.58 -7.47
C CYS A 100 15.76 -1.11 -7.03
N PRO A 101 16.55 -1.66 -7.98
CA PRO A 101 17.83 -2.30 -7.69
C PRO A 101 18.98 -1.32 -7.46
N ASN A 102 18.69 -0.01 -7.36
CA ASN A 102 19.73 0.99 -7.11
C ASN A 102 20.41 0.70 -5.74
N PRO A 103 21.76 0.69 -5.67
CA PRO A 103 22.49 0.37 -4.45
C PRO A 103 22.10 1.21 -3.23
N GLU A 104 21.83 2.50 -3.40
CA GLU A 104 21.39 3.39 -2.31
C GLU A 104 20.03 2.97 -1.76
N ARG A 105 19.10 2.57 -2.65
CA ARG A 105 17.79 2.04 -2.22
C ARG A 105 17.95 0.69 -1.53
N CYS A 106 18.82 -0.19 -2.02
CA CYS A 106 19.10 -1.46 -1.35
C CYS A 106 19.64 -1.26 0.09
N ILE A 107 20.50 -0.25 0.30
CA ILE A 107 20.99 0.12 1.64
C ILE A 107 19.82 0.56 2.54
N TRP A 108 18.92 1.39 2.04
CA TRP A 108 17.71 1.80 2.78
C TRP A 108 16.81 0.61 3.14
N HIS A 109 16.57 -0.30 2.21
CA HIS A 109 15.79 -1.52 2.47
C HIS A 109 16.45 -2.40 3.54
N ALA A 110 17.78 -2.58 3.47
CA ALA A 110 18.52 -3.33 4.48
C ALA A 110 18.45 -2.67 5.87
N ALA A 111 18.57 -1.35 5.93
CA ALA A 111 18.43 -0.58 7.16
C ALA A 111 17.02 -0.67 7.76
N LEU A 112 15.98 -0.63 6.91
CA LEU A 112 14.59 -0.82 7.32
C LEU A 112 14.36 -2.21 7.93
N LYS A 113 14.81 -3.27 7.25
CA LYS A 113 14.70 -4.65 7.74
C LYS A 113 15.41 -4.83 9.08
N THR A 114 16.61 -4.28 9.21
CA THR A 114 17.39 -4.32 10.46
C THR A 114 16.68 -3.58 11.58
N SER A 115 16.14 -2.39 11.30
CA SER A 115 15.41 -1.59 12.28
C SER A 115 14.12 -2.28 12.74
N ASN A 116 13.37 -2.87 11.82
CA ASN A 116 12.17 -3.65 12.15
C ASN A 116 12.50 -4.87 13.00
N ARG A 117 13.54 -5.64 12.63
CA ARG A 117 14.01 -6.78 13.42
C ARG A 117 14.36 -6.37 14.85
N ASN A 118 15.25 -5.40 15.01
CA ASN A 118 15.68 -4.92 16.33
C ASN A 118 14.49 -4.42 17.16
N ARG A 119 13.53 -3.73 16.53
CA ARG A 119 12.33 -3.24 17.21
C ARG A 119 11.43 -4.38 17.65
N CYS A 120 11.15 -5.35 16.79
CA CYS A 120 10.32 -6.51 17.10
C CYS A 120 10.95 -7.36 18.21
N GLU A 121 12.26 -7.58 18.17
CA GLU A 121 13.02 -8.27 19.23
C GLU A 121 12.91 -7.51 20.56
N SER A 122 13.05 -6.18 20.55
CA SER A 122 12.88 -5.35 21.76
C SER A 122 11.47 -5.42 22.36
N LEU A 123 10.47 -5.69 21.52
CA LEU A 123 9.06 -5.83 21.92
C LEU A 123 8.69 -7.29 22.24
N ASN A 124 9.65 -8.23 22.15
CA ASN A 124 9.40 -9.67 22.26
C ASN A 124 8.24 -10.12 21.36
N THR A 125 8.24 -9.64 20.12
CA THR A 125 7.21 -9.97 19.12
C THR A 125 7.33 -11.45 18.74
N ASP A 126 6.19 -12.10 18.52
CA ASP A 126 6.15 -13.49 18.04
C ASP A 126 7.02 -13.66 16.78
N PRO A 127 7.93 -14.66 16.72
CA PRO A 127 8.79 -14.87 15.57
C PRO A 127 8.04 -15.03 14.24
N ALA A 128 6.87 -15.67 14.22
CA ALA A 128 6.08 -15.82 13.01
C ALA A 128 5.53 -14.47 12.51
N LEU A 129 5.20 -13.55 13.43
CA LEU A 129 4.78 -12.19 13.06
C LEU A 129 5.96 -11.35 12.54
N LEU A 130 7.16 -11.53 13.11
CA LEU A 130 8.37 -10.91 12.60
C LEU A 130 8.69 -11.43 11.18
N ASP A 131 8.61 -12.73 10.96
CA ASP A 131 8.83 -13.33 9.65
C ASP A 131 7.83 -12.82 8.62
N LEU A 132 6.54 -12.73 8.97
CA LEU A 132 5.52 -12.13 8.11
C LEU A 132 5.80 -10.67 7.79
N LEU A 133 6.22 -9.87 8.78
CA LEU A 133 6.56 -8.46 8.59
C LEU A 133 7.77 -8.29 7.66
N LEU A 134 8.84 -9.07 7.89
CA LEU A 134 10.05 -9.02 7.06
C LEU A 134 9.77 -9.55 5.65
N TRP A 135 8.95 -10.59 5.51
CA TRP A 135 8.50 -11.11 4.22
C TRP A 135 7.74 -10.05 3.42
N GLY A 136 6.85 -9.29 4.08
CA GLY A 136 6.13 -8.18 3.44
C GLY A 136 7.03 -6.98 3.09
N ALA A 137 8.18 -6.85 3.75
CA ALA A 137 9.18 -5.80 3.49
C ALA A 137 10.23 -6.20 2.44
N GLU A 138 10.25 -7.47 2.00
CA GLU A 138 11.09 -7.87 0.88
C GLU A 138 10.56 -7.22 -0.42
N PRO A 139 11.46 -6.80 -1.33
CA PRO A 139 11.07 -6.35 -2.65
C PRO A 139 10.18 -7.40 -3.33
N LEU A 140 8.88 -7.10 -3.46
CA LEU A 140 7.95 -7.96 -4.18
C LEU A 140 8.20 -7.80 -5.68
N ALA A 141 9.14 -8.56 -6.24
CA ALA A 141 9.19 -8.81 -7.68
C ALA A 141 8.41 -10.11 -8.03
N PRO A 142 7.83 -10.18 -9.23
CA PRO A 142 6.43 -9.87 -9.47
C PRO A 142 5.50 -10.96 -8.92
N ARG A 143 4.93 -10.78 -7.73
CA ARG A 143 3.85 -11.66 -7.23
C ARG A 143 2.49 -11.32 -7.84
N TYR A 144 2.42 -10.25 -8.62
CA TYR A 144 1.27 -9.83 -9.42
C TYR A 144 1.67 -9.58 -10.88
N ALA A 145 2.45 -10.49 -11.48
CA ALA A 145 2.39 -10.67 -12.92
C ALA A 145 0.99 -11.18 -13.28
N ASN A 146 0.00 -10.29 -13.29
CA ASN A 146 -1.23 -10.55 -14.01
C ASN A 146 -0.82 -10.76 -15.47
N PRO A 147 -1.12 -11.91 -16.08
CA PRO A 147 -0.90 -12.05 -17.51
C PRO A 147 -1.72 -10.96 -18.17
N SER A 148 -1.04 -10.03 -18.85
CA SER A 148 -1.76 -9.09 -19.71
C SER A 148 -2.67 -9.90 -20.61
N PRO A 149 -3.95 -9.53 -20.77
CA PRO A 149 -4.77 -10.13 -21.82
C PRO A 149 -4.01 -9.89 -23.11
N GLN A 150 -3.55 -10.98 -23.73
CA GLN A 150 -2.91 -10.93 -25.03
C GLN A 150 -3.83 -10.12 -25.93
N SER A 151 -3.38 -8.92 -26.31
CA SER A 151 -3.99 -8.17 -27.38
C SER A 151 -3.84 -9.05 -28.61
N THR A 152 -4.86 -9.84 -28.92
CA THR A 152 -5.07 -10.40 -30.24
C THR A 152 -5.20 -9.19 -31.17
N ARG A 153 -4.07 -8.76 -31.74
CA ARG A 153 -4.06 -7.94 -32.94
C ARG A 153 -4.85 -8.71 -33.98
N ALA A 154 -6.10 -8.31 -34.18
CA ALA A 154 -6.83 -8.67 -35.37
C ALA A 154 -6.05 -8.10 -36.55
N ASP A 155 -5.64 -9.02 -37.44
CA ASP A 155 -5.10 -8.73 -38.74
C ASP A 155 -5.97 -7.68 -39.45
N ARG A 156 -5.36 -6.55 -39.82
CA ARG A 156 -5.97 -5.64 -40.78
C ARG A 156 -5.52 -6.12 -42.17
N PRO A 157 -6.42 -6.51 -43.07
CA PRO A 157 -6.04 -6.91 -44.41
C PRO A 157 -5.53 -5.68 -45.17
N SER A 158 -4.35 -5.82 -45.75
CA SER A 158 -3.84 -4.94 -46.80
C SER A 158 -4.68 -5.20 -48.05
N THR A 159 -5.45 -4.20 -48.45
CA THR A 159 -6.09 -4.14 -49.78
C THR A 159 -5.35 -3.14 -50.68
N PRO A 160 -5.43 -3.32 -52.01
CA PRO A 160 -4.32 -3.16 -52.95
C PRO A 160 -4.08 -1.73 -53.41
#